data_AF-A0ABD7JTP1-F1
#
_entry.id   AF-A0ABD7JTP1-F1
#
_cell.length_a   1.000
_cell.length_b   1.000
_cell.length_c   1.000
_cell.angle_alpha   90.00
_cell.angle_beta   90.00
_cell.angle_gamma   90.00
#
_symmetry.space_group_name_H-M   'P 1'
#
loop_
_entity.id
_entity.type
_entity.pdbx_description
1 polymer ?
#
loop_
_entity_poly.entity_id
_entity_poly.type
_entity_poly.pdbx_seq_one_letter_code
_entity_poly.pdbx_strand_id
1 'polypeptide(L)'
;MAYFTGTANTPSDLLGKLRAHAETLGWTTDRASASEWLCHNADGYWSFNANSNQWQLAGNTGFDNGLAWNAQPGNSVQNNPYSSKGPTIAQLSGGPFTRYHLFATTAYLHLHVEIAAGQFRPVMIGSLNKRGVAYTGGQYVCGSFIYFPGQALTNNWSSHPFDGYHIQYTGNSCMLRLDSLDGGPSPEWLPFDYATNLPRRVVGPGRGNYSGQYHPDVALVDASANELNSSTNVVPCAIYAFGAQQRSRYIGEAPDFGLCRMDFLAPGDSITIGTDTWRVFPLLQRGTANDFGNTSALVGYAFRVVE
;
A
#
# COMPACT_ATOMS: atom_id res chain seq x y z
N MET A 1 16.12 8.61 -1.17
CA MET A 1 14.69 8.72 -1.50
C MET A 1 14.26 10.16 -1.26
N ALA A 2 13.45 10.75 -2.15
CA ALA A 2 12.92 12.09 -1.96
C ALA A 2 11.72 12.09 -1.01
N TYR A 3 11.60 13.13 -0.18
CA TYR A 3 10.47 13.35 0.72
C TYR A 3 9.81 14.69 0.40
N PHE A 4 8.54 14.65 0.01
CA PHE A 4 7.73 15.83 -0.26
C PHE A 4 6.57 15.90 0.72
N THR A 5 6.24 17.12 1.16
CA THR A 5 5.12 17.36 2.07
C THR A 5 4.40 18.64 1.71
N GLY A 6 3.12 18.70 2.01
CA GLY A 6 2.30 19.90 1.81
C GLY A 6 0.85 19.67 2.18
N THR A 7 -0.03 20.57 1.75
CA THR A 7 -1.48 20.43 1.91
C THR A 7 -2.13 20.22 0.55
N ALA A 8 -3.34 19.68 0.52
CA ALA A 8 -4.18 19.65 -0.68
C ALA A 8 -5.65 19.80 -0.31
N ASN A 9 -6.41 20.46 -1.18
CA ASN A 9 -7.79 20.86 -0.87
C ASN A 9 -8.80 19.79 -1.28
N THR A 10 -8.47 18.96 -2.26
CA THR A 10 -9.35 17.90 -2.79
C THR A 10 -8.51 16.71 -3.29
N PRO A 11 -9.12 15.54 -3.50
CA PRO A 11 -8.44 14.41 -4.14
C PRO A 11 -7.82 14.74 -5.51
N SER A 12 -8.46 15.59 -6.32
CA SER A 12 -7.93 16.03 -7.63
C SER A 12 -6.71 16.95 -7.49
N ASP A 13 -6.74 17.91 -6.56
CA ASP A 13 -5.59 18.78 -6.28
C ASP A 13 -4.38 17.96 -5.79
N LEU A 14 -4.62 17.00 -4.90
CA LEU A 14 -3.59 16.07 -4.45
C LEU A 14 -3.01 15.24 -5.60
N LEU A 15 -3.84 14.79 -6.56
CA LEU A 15 -3.37 14.01 -7.71
C LEU A 15 -2.46 14.84 -8.60
N GLY A 16 -2.82 16.11 -8.83
CA GLY A 16 -1.99 17.06 -9.57
C GLY A 16 -0.62 17.29 -8.91
N LYS A 17 -0.59 17.38 -7.57
CA LYS A 17 0.65 17.51 -6.78
C LYS A 17 1.50 16.24 -6.82
N LEU A 18 0.88 15.07 -6.66
CA LEU A 18 1.56 13.78 -6.77
C LEU A 18 2.24 13.64 -8.14
N ARG A 19 1.52 13.93 -9.23
CA ARG A 19 2.07 13.92 -10.59
C ARG A 19 3.27 14.85 -10.72
N ALA A 20 3.13 16.11 -10.30
CA ALA A 20 4.21 17.09 -10.43
C ALA A 20 5.48 16.63 -9.71
N HIS A 21 5.37 16.06 -8.51
CA HIS A 21 6.53 15.51 -7.80
C HIS A 21 7.11 14.27 -8.49
N ALA A 22 6.25 13.35 -8.96
CA ALA A 22 6.70 12.14 -9.64
C ALA A 22 7.47 12.43 -10.94
N GLU A 23 7.04 13.43 -11.71
CA GLU A 23 7.72 13.88 -12.93
C GLU A 23 9.15 14.39 -12.63
N THR A 24 9.38 15.05 -11.49
CA THR A 24 10.74 15.45 -11.07
C THR A 24 11.66 14.27 -10.78
N LEU A 25 11.09 13.09 -10.54
CA LEU A 25 11.80 11.84 -10.26
C LEU A 25 11.88 10.92 -11.49
N GLY A 26 11.51 11.40 -12.68
CA GLY A 26 11.61 10.65 -13.93
C GLY A 26 10.45 9.67 -14.19
N TRP A 27 9.31 9.83 -13.50
CA TRP A 27 8.07 9.17 -13.91
C TRP A 27 7.52 9.84 -15.17
N THR A 28 7.01 9.04 -16.09
CA THR A 28 6.42 9.52 -17.35
C THR A 28 4.91 9.63 -17.19
N THR A 29 4.35 10.79 -17.54
CA THR A 29 2.90 10.95 -17.71
C THR A 29 2.51 10.53 -19.12
N ASP A 30 1.70 9.47 -19.23
CA ASP A 30 1.15 8.99 -20.51
C ASP A 30 -0.10 9.78 -20.90
N ARG A 31 -0.99 10.02 -19.92
CA ARG A 31 -2.20 10.82 -20.07
C ARG A 31 -2.60 11.44 -18.73
N ALA A 32 -3.09 12.68 -18.75
CA ALA A 32 -3.59 13.30 -17.53
C ALA A 32 -4.73 14.30 -17.77
N SER A 33 -5.58 14.45 -16.76
CA SER A 33 -6.61 15.46 -16.62
C SER A 33 -6.70 15.91 -15.15
N ALA A 34 -7.74 16.66 -14.78
CA ALA A 34 -7.97 17.04 -13.38
C ALA A 34 -8.33 15.83 -12.47
N SER A 35 -8.93 14.78 -13.04
CA SER A 35 -9.41 13.61 -12.30
C SER A 35 -8.75 12.30 -12.73
N GLU A 36 -7.82 12.33 -13.68
CA GLU A 36 -7.18 11.13 -14.20
C GLU A 36 -5.68 11.37 -14.37
N TRP A 37 -4.88 10.37 -14.01
CA TRP A 37 -3.45 10.33 -14.31
C TRP A 37 -3.02 8.91 -14.63
N LEU A 38 -2.55 8.68 -15.85
CA LEU A 38 -1.94 7.44 -16.30
C LEU A 38 -0.45 7.71 -16.46
N CYS A 39 0.36 6.85 -15.86
CA CYS A 39 1.80 7.03 -15.81
C CYS A 39 2.53 5.70 -15.81
N HIS A 40 3.82 5.79 -16.10
CA HIS A 40 4.73 4.67 -15.98
C HIS A 40 6.11 5.09 -15.48
N ASN A 41 6.85 4.09 -15.02
CA ASN A 41 8.29 4.16 -14.81
C ASN A 41 8.95 3.00 -15.57
N ALA A 42 10.23 2.73 -15.27
CA ALA A 42 10.96 1.64 -15.92
C ALA A 42 10.37 0.24 -15.67
N ASP A 43 9.60 0.06 -14.59
CA ASP A 43 9.12 -1.25 -14.16
C ASP A 43 7.66 -1.52 -14.54
N GLY A 44 6.79 -0.50 -14.61
CA GLY A 44 5.35 -0.73 -14.72
C GLY A 44 4.54 0.49 -15.11
N TYR A 45 3.24 0.25 -15.28
CA TYR A 45 2.23 1.24 -15.64
C TYR A 45 1.15 1.30 -14.55
N TRP A 46 0.67 2.49 -14.23
CA TRP A 46 -0.39 2.70 -13.25
C TRP A 46 -1.42 3.72 -13.74
N SER A 47 -2.65 3.54 -13.32
CA SER A 47 -3.77 4.43 -13.59
C SER A 47 -4.35 4.95 -12.29
N PHE A 48 -4.61 6.25 -12.23
CA PHE A 48 -5.30 6.93 -11.15
C PHE A 48 -6.58 7.57 -11.68
N ASN A 49 -7.67 7.42 -10.92
CA ASN A 49 -8.90 8.16 -11.12
C ASN A 49 -9.35 8.79 -9.79
N ALA A 50 -9.32 10.12 -9.72
CA ALA A 50 -9.73 10.88 -8.55
C ALA A 50 -11.22 11.20 -8.60
N ASN A 51 -11.94 10.74 -7.56
CA ASN A 51 -13.33 11.06 -7.30
C ASN A 51 -13.44 12.11 -6.19
N SER A 52 -14.65 12.45 -5.77
CA SER A 52 -14.90 13.49 -4.76
C SER A 52 -14.27 13.20 -3.39
N ASN A 53 -14.10 11.93 -3.01
CA ASN A 53 -13.63 11.54 -1.67
C ASN A 53 -12.64 10.36 -1.67
N GLN A 54 -12.19 9.91 -2.84
CA GLN A 54 -11.35 8.73 -2.98
C GLN A 54 -10.55 8.76 -4.28
N TRP A 55 -9.50 7.97 -4.33
CA TRP A 55 -8.88 7.54 -5.57
C TRP A 55 -9.23 6.08 -5.87
N GLN A 56 -9.42 5.81 -7.15
CA GLN A 56 -9.45 4.47 -7.70
C GLN A 56 -8.18 4.26 -8.52
N LEU A 57 -7.59 3.09 -8.37
CA LEU A 57 -6.24 2.81 -8.83
C LEU A 57 -6.22 1.46 -9.55
N ALA A 58 -5.40 1.37 -10.59
CA ALA A 58 -5.09 0.11 -11.25
C ALA A 58 -3.61 0.04 -11.59
N GLY A 59 -3.01 -1.14 -11.41
CA GLY A 59 -1.73 -1.46 -12.02
C GLY A 59 -1.96 -2.09 -13.38
N ASN A 60 -1.09 -1.82 -14.35
CA ASN A 60 -1.24 -2.25 -15.74
C ASN A 60 0.08 -2.81 -16.29
N THR A 61 0.01 -3.39 -17.49
CA THR A 61 1.18 -3.91 -18.22
C THR A 61 1.56 -3.07 -19.44
N GLY A 62 0.75 -2.07 -19.77
CA GLY A 62 0.98 -1.14 -20.86
C GLY A 62 0.00 0.02 -20.81
N PHE A 63 0.13 0.91 -21.80
CA PHE A 63 -0.72 2.07 -22.00
C PHE A 63 -1.35 2.03 -23.40
N ASP A 64 -2.64 2.38 -23.47
CA ASP A 64 -3.38 2.62 -24.70
C ASP A 64 -4.24 3.88 -24.54
N ASN A 65 -3.94 4.89 -25.37
CA ASN A 65 -4.60 6.19 -25.33
C ASN A 65 -6.09 6.12 -25.72
N GLY A 66 -6.53 5.08 -26.42
CA GLY A 66 -7.93 4.83 -26.76
C GLY A 66 -8.75 4.19 -25.64
N LEU A 67 -8.11 3.68 -24.59
CA LEU A 67 -8.78 2.96 -23.50
C LEU A 67 -9.00 3.83 -22.25
N ALA A 68 -10.02 3.48 -21.48
CA ALA A 68 -10.29 4.08 -20.18
C ALA A 68 -9.20 3.69 -19.16
N TRP A 69 -9.07 4.46 -18.07
CA TRP A 69 -8.06 4.23 -17.03
C TRP A 69 -8.12 2.83 -16.40
N ASN A 70 -9.31 2.24 -16.28
CA ASN A 70 -9.57 0.92 -15.70
C ASN A 70 -9.63 -0.21 -16.74
N ALA A 71 -9.33 0.09 -18.01
CA ALA A 71 -9.36 -0.86 -19.12
C ALA A 71 -8.00 -0.95 -19.85
N GLN A 72 -6.93 -0.41 -19.25
CA GLN A 72 -5.59 -0.46 -19.83
C GLN A 72 -5.07 -1.91 -20.00
N PRO A 73 -4.13 -2.16 -20.91
CA PRO A 73 -3.59 -3.50 -21.16
C PRO A 73 -3.11 -4.20 -19.88
N GLY A 74 -3.64 -5.40 -19.62
CA GLY A 74 -3.23 -6.23 -18.49
C GLY A 74 -3.53 -5.64 -17.10
N ASN A 75 -4.55 -4.78 -16.99
CA ASN A 75 -4.94 -4.11 -15.76
C ASN A 75 -5.28 -5.08 -14.61
N SER A 76 -5.04 -4.63 -13.37
CA SER A 76 -5.32 -5.35 -12.14
C SER A 76 -6.82 -5.52 -11.87
N VAL A 77 -7.69 -4.74 -12.50
CA VAL A 77 -9.15 -4.80 -12.33
C VAL A 77 -9.71 -6.11 -12.91
N GLN A 78 -9.23 -6.51 -14.09
CA GLN A 78 -9.72 -7.68 -14.82
C GLN A 78 -8.86 -8.93 -14.58
N ASN A 79 -7.54 -8.75 -14.43
CA ASN A 79 -6.56 -9.85 -14.39
C ASN A 79 -6.24 -10.29 -12.95
N ASN A 80 -7.25 -10.42 -12.10
CA ASN A 80 -7.14 -10.93 -10.74
C ASN A 80 -8.01 -12.19 -10.53
N PRO A 81 -7.81 -12.99 -9.48
CA PRO A 81 -8.57 -14.22 -9.24
C PRO A 81 -9.95 -14.01 -8.56
N TYR A 82 -10.33 -12.79 -8.17
CA TYR A 82 -11.63 -12.56 -7.50
C TYR A 82 -12.81 -12.75 -8.47
N SER A 83 -13.95 -13.20 -7.95
CA SER A 83 -15.20 -13.28 -8.72
C SER A 83 -15.76 -11.89 -9.04
N SER A 84 -15.63 -10.95 -8.10
CA SER A 84 -15.99 -9.53 -8.29
C SER A 84 -14.77 -8.73 -8.73
N LYS A 85 -14.87 -8.02 -9.85
CA LYS A 85 -13.80 -7.23 -10.44
C LYS A 85 -13.94 -5.75 -10.05
N GLY A 86 -12.85 -5.13 -9.62
CA GLY A 86 -12.84 -3.71 -9.27
C GLY A 86 -11.42 -3.12 -9.17
N PRO A 87 -11.31 -1.80 -9.01
CA PRO A 87 -10.05 -1.10 -8.81
C PRO A 87 -9.66 -1.05 -7.34
N THR A 88 -8.36 -1.00 -7.06
CA THR A 88 -7.88 -0.69 -5.70
C THR A 88 -8.38 0.70 -5.29
N ILE A 89 -8.91 0.84 -4.08
CA ILE A 89 -9.43 2.11 -3.57
C ILE A 89 -8.49 2.67 -2.50
N ALA A 90 -8.29 3.99 -2.55
CA ALA A 90 -7.82 4.79 -1.42
C ALA A 90 -8.88 5.83 -1.04
N GLN A 91 -9.52 5.66 0.11
CA GLN A 91 -10.48 6.63 0.64
C GLN A 91 -9.73 7.81 1.26
N LEU A 92 -9.85 9.01 0.69
CA LEU A 92 -9.06 10.19 1.08
C LEU A 92 -9.87 11.28 1.80
N SER A 93 -11.20 11.13 1.91
CA SER A 93 -12.14 12.20 2.26
C SER A 93 -12.23 13.29 1.17
N GLY A 94 -13.21 14.20 1.30
CA GLY A 94 -13.41 15.30 0.35
C GLY A 94 -12.39 16.44 0.47
N GLY A 95 -11.57 16.43 1.53
CA GLY A 95 -10.68 17.53 1.89
C GLY A 95 -11.39 18.68 2.61
N PRO A 96 -10.65 19.74 3.00
CA PRO A 96 -9.20 19.89 2.83
C PRO A 96 -8.41 18.90 3.71
N PHE A 97 -7.27 18.44 3.21
CA PHE A 97 -6.39 17.53 3.95
C PHE A 97 -5.43 18.34 4.84
N THR A 98 -5.18 17.84 6.05
CA THR A 98 -4.25 18.46 7.01
C THR A 98 -2.84 18.49 6.44
N ARG A 99 -2.40 17.36 5.86
CA ARG A 99 -1.07 17.23 5.26
C ARG A 99 -1.01 16.00 4.35
N TYR A 100 -0.10 15.98 3.40
CA TYR A 100 0.36 14.76 2.74
C TYR A 100 1.85 14.56 2.94
N HIS A 101 2.27 13.30 3.01
CA HIS A 101 3.65 12.86 3.12
C HIS A 101 3.95 11.92 1.95
N LEU A 102 4.76 12.36 1.00
CA LEU A 102 5.14 11.58 -0.17
C LEU A 102 6.60 11.15 -0.04
N PHE A 103 6.80 9.83 0.01
CA PHE A 103 8.08 9.15 0.02
C PHE A 103 8.25 8.50 -1.36
N ALA A 104 9.19 9.01 -2.16
CA ALA A 104 9.22 8.71 -3.59
C ALA A 104 10.63 8.50 -4.15
N THR A 105 10.70 7.62 -5.15
CA THR A 105 11.88 7.36 -5.98
C THR A 105 11.45 7.17 -7.44
N THR A 106 12.39 6.83 -8.31
CA THR A 106 12.11 6.37 -9.67
C THR A 106 11.30 5.06 -9.70
N ALA A 107 11.31 4.26 -8.63
CA ALA A 107 10.74 2.91 -8.60
C ALA A 107 9.38 2.82 -7.87
N TYR A 108 9.06 3.74 -6.97
CA TYR A 108 7.82 3.73 -6.19
C TYR A 108 7.36 5.13 -5.75
N LEU A 109 6.06 5.23 -5.47
CA LEU A 109 5.42 6.37 -4.83
C LEU A 109 4.64 5.85 -3.61
N HIS A 110 5.09 6.19 -2.41
CA HIS A 110 4.39 5.89 -1.15
C HIS A 110 3.87 7.19 -0.56
N LEU A 111 2.55 7.35 -0.59
CA LEU A 111 1.86 8.54 -0.11
C LEU A 111 1.10 8.21 1.16
N HIS A 112 1.23 9.04 2.18
CA HIS A 112 0.45 8.97 3.40
C HIS A 112 -0.26 10.30 3.62
N VAL A 113 -1.59 10.29 3.49
CA VAL A 113 -2.41 11.50 3.53
C VAL A 113 -3.05 11.63 4.90
N GLU A 114 -2.75 12.70 5.62
CA GLU A 114 -3.45 13.07 6.85
C GLU A 114 -4.76 13.79 6.47
N ILE A 115 -5.84 13.02 6.39
CA ILE A 115 -7.15 13.47 5.89
C ILE A 115 -7.88 14.36 6.92
N ALA A 116 -7.52 14.20 8.18
CA ALA A 116 -7.89 15.02 9.33
C ALA A 116 -6.80 14.82 10.40
N ALA A 117 -6.70 15.72 11.38
CA ALA A 117 -5.65 15.63 12.41
C ALA A 117 -5.58 14.23 13.06
N GLY A 118 -4.44 13.56 12.91
CA GLY A 118 -4.19 12.21 13.43
C GLY A 118 -4.83 11.05 12.65
N GLN A 119 -5.53 11.33 11.55
CA GLN A 119 -6.20 10.35 10.68
C GLN A 119 -5.53 10.28 9.31
N PHE A 120 -4.96 9.12 9.00
CA PHE A 120 -4.13 8.89 7.83
C PHE A 120 -4.77 7.91 6.85
N ARG A 121 -4.45 8.09 5.56
CA ARG A 121 -4.89 7.24 4.46
C ARG A 121 -3.71 6.99 3.52
N PRO A 122 -3.09 5.81 3.59
CA PRO A 122 -1.97 5.48 2.72
C PRO A 122 -2.42 5.05 1.31
N VAL A 123 -1.59 5.42 0.34
CA VAL A 123 -1.66 5.03 -1.07
C VAL A 123 -0.26 4.65 -1.52
N MET A 124 -0.07 3.46 -2.07
CA MET A 124 1.27 2.99 -2.42
C MET A 124 1.25 2.28 -3.78
N ILE A 125 2.12 2.75 -4.68
CA ILE A 125 2.41 2.08 -5.95
C ILE A 125 3.92 1.91 -6.13
N GLY A 126 4.32 0.99 -7.00
CA GLY A 126 5.73 0.75 -7.32
C GLY A 126 6.02 -0.73 -7.52
N SER A 127 7.28 -1.10 -7.38
CA SER A 127 7.78 -2.47 -7.56
C SER A 127 8.47 -2.98 -6.31
N LEU A 128 8.30 -4.27 -6.00
CA LEU A 128 9.03 -4.90 -4.90
C LEU A 128 10.54 -4.92 -5.16
N ASN A 129 11.30 -4.82 -4.06
CA ASN A 129 12.65 -5.35 -4.02
C ASN A 129 12.56 -6.88 -4.12
N LYS A 130 12.63 -7.40 -5.35
CA LYS A 130 12.47 -8.83 -5.61
C LYS A 130 13.51 -9.66 -4.86
N ARG A 131 13.09 -10.78 -4.31
CA ARG A 131 13.93 -11.77 -3.60
C ARG A 131 13.45 -13.18 -3.92
N GLY A 132 14.28 -14.16 -3.56
CA GLY A 132 13.97 -15.56 -3.80
C GLY A 132 14.18 -15.96 -5.26
N VAL A 133 13.19 -16.66 -5.83
CA VAL A 133 13.25 -17.17 -7.22
C VAL A 133 13.05 -16.05 -8.24
N ALA A 134 13.60 -16.20 -9.45
CA ALA A 134 13.35 -15.26 -10.53
C ALA A 134 11.88 -15.30 -10.96
N TYR A 135 11.21 -14.15 -11.02
CA TYR A 135 9.83 -14.03 -11.46
C TYR A 135 9.55 -12.72 -12.21
N THR A 136 8.57 -12.79 -13.11
CA THR A 136 8.01 -11.63 -13.82
C THR A 136 6.90 -10.99 -12.98
N GLY A 137 6.80 -9.67 -13.02
CA GLY A 137 5.89 -8.91 -12.17
C GLY A 137 6.64 -8.17 -11.05
N GLY A 138 6.05 -8.10 -9.87
CA GLY A 138 6.54 -7.38 -8.69
C GLY A 138 5.93 -5.99 -8.52
N GLN A 139 5.18 -5.50 -9.51
CA GLN A 139 4.45 -4.24 -9.40
C GLN A 139 3.28 -4.39 -8.44
N TYR A 140 3.02 -3.38 -7.62
CA TYR A 140 1.90 -3.35 -6.71
C TYR A 140 1.10 -2.07 -6.83
N VAL A 141 -0.15 -2.16 -6.40
CA VAL A 141 -1.06 -1.04 -6.20
C VAL A 141 -1.83 -1.28 -4.92
N CYS A 142 -1.72 -0.34 -3.99
CA CYS A 142 -2.24 -0.47 -2.64
C CYS A 142 -2.92 0.84 -2.22
N GLY A 143 -3.99 0.70 -1.44
CA GLY A 143 -4.73 1.81 -0.87
C GLY A 143 -5.47 1.37 0.39
N SER A 144 -5.92 2.34 1.18
CA SER A 144 -6.79 2.07 2.33
C SER A 144 -8.25 2.29 2.01
N PHE A 145 -9.07 1.27 2.29
CA PHE A 145 -10.51 1.29 2.12
C PHE A 145 -11.18 0.74 3.37
N ILE A 146 -12.07 1.54 3.96
CA ILE A 146 -12.91 1.15 5.09
C ILE A 146 -14.28 0.80 4.54
N TYR A 147 -14.73 -0.43 4.84
CA TYR A 147 -15.89 -1.04 4.21
C TYR A 147 -17.19 -0.26 4.37
N PHE A 148 -17.52 0.14 5.61
CA PHE A 148 -18.69 0.98 5.88
C PHE A 148 -18.39 2.09 6.88
N PRO A 149 -19.02 3.27 6.74
CA PRO A 149 -18.95 4.33 7.73
C PRO A 149 -19.36 3.84 9.13
N GLY A 150 -18.61 4.25 10.16
CA GLY A 150 -18.89 3.89 11.55
C GLY A 150 -18.45 2.48 11.97
N GLN A 151 -17.84 1.69 11.07
CA GLN A 151 -17.18 0.45 11.45
C GLN A 151 -15.76 0.69 11.96
N ALA A 152 -15.21 -0.34 12.61
CA ALA A 152 -13.84 -0.34 13.06
C ALA A 152 -12.87 -0.09 11.91
N LEU A 153 -11.91 0.82 12.10
CA LEU A 153 -10.99 1.27 11.05
C LEU A 153 -10.18 0.12 10.45
N THR A 154 -9.86 -0.90 11.26
CA THR A 154 -9.05 -2.05 10.86
C THR A 154 -9.85 -3.35 10.83
N ASN A 155 -11.16 -3.29 10.58
CA ASN A 155 -12.00 -4.47 10.50
C ASN A 155 -11.63 -5.42 9.34
N ASN A 156 -12.06 -6.69 9.42
CA ASN A 156 -11.76 -7.73 8.42
C ASN A 156 -12.26 -7.43 6.99
N TRP A 157 -13.17 -6.48 6.81
CA TRP A 157 -13.74 -6.09 5.51
C TRP A 157 -13.04 -4.87 4.91
N SER A 158 -12.11 -4.28 5.65
CA SER A 158 -11.31 -3.14 5.22
C SER A 158 -10.02 -3.63 4.57
N SER A 159 -9.49 -2.88 3.62
CA SER A 159 -8.23 -3.17 2.94
C SER A 159 -7.19 -2.14 3.35
N HIS A 160 -5.96 -2.57 3.58
CA HIS A 160 -4.82 -1.73 3.89
C HIS A 160 -3.63 -2.14 3.02
N PRO A 161 -2.64 -1.26 2.79
CA PRO A 161 -1.45 -1.63 2.04
C PRO A 161 -0.77 -2.87 2.61
N PHE A 162 -0.48 -3.83 1.71
CA PHE A 162 0.26 -5.06 2.02
C PHE A 162 -0.35 -5.93 3.12
N ASP A 163 -1.66 -5.89 3.28
CA ASP A 163 -2.37 -6.61 4.34
C ASP A 163 -3.19 -7.78 3.77
N GLY A 164 -2.89 -8.98 4.24
CA GLY A 164 -3.61 -10.19 3.84
C GLY A 164 -4.98 -10.39 4.50
N TYR A 165 -5.33 -9.71 5.59
CA TYR A 165 -6.54 -10.03 6.37
C TYR A 165 -7.78 -9.25 5.88
N HIS A 166 -7.98 -9.21 4.56
CA HIS A 166 -9.18 -8.68 3.92
C HIS A 166 -10.08 -9.83 3.45
N ILE A 167 -11.28 -9.94 4.04
CA ILE A 167 -12.27 -10.95 3.70
C ILE A 167 -13.20 -10.38 2.63
N GLN A 168 -13.06 -10.92 1.41
CA GLN A 168 -14.10 -11.20 0.39
C GLN A 168 -15.19 -10.15 0.07
N TYR A 169 -15.49 -10.04 -1.23
CA TYR A 169 -16.65 -9.40 -1.90
C TYR A 169 -16.47 -8.02 -2.51
N THR A 170 -15.47 -7.25 -2.13
CA THR A 170 -15.21 -5.96 -2.81
C THR A 170 -14.09 -6.15 -3.82
N GLY A 171 -14.32 -5.75 -5.07
CA GLY A 171 -13.26 -5.70 -6.09
C GLY A 171 -12.15 -4.70 -5.76
N ASN A 172 -12.05 -4.21 -4.53
CA ASN A 172 -11.39 -2.97 -4.17
C ASN A 172 -10.15 -3.16 -3.30
N SER A 173 -9.47 -4.32 -3.45
CA SER A 173 -8.32 -4.72 -2.64
C SER A 173 -7.00 -4.23 -3.19
N CYS A 174 -5.97 -4.24 -2.35
CA CYS A 174 -4.57 -4.14 -2.77
C CYS A 174 -4.20 -5.32 -3.69
N MET A 175 -3.41 -5.05 -4.73
CA MET A 175 -3.01 -6.03 -5.73
C MET A 175 -1.50 -6.03 -5.94
N LEU A 176 -0.94 -7.20 -6.25
CA LEU A 176 0.46 -7.40 -6.61
C LEU A 176 0.56 -8.28 -7.86
N ARG A 177 1.28 -7.81 -8.87
CA ARG A 177 1.53 -8.59 -10.08
C ARG A 177 2.56 -9.69 -9.81
N LEU A 178 2.21 -10.91 -10.15
CA LEU A 178 3.12 -12.04 -10.11
C LEU A 178 2.72 -13.04 -11.19
N ASP A 179 3.43 -12.98 -12.32
CA ASP A 179 3.03 -13.74 -13.50
C ASP A 179 3.50 -15.18 -13.39
N SER A 180 2.66 -16.10 -13.89
CA SER A 180 3.01 -17.51 -14.07
C SER A 180 3.47 -18.27 -12.82
N LEU A 181 3.13 -17.79 -11.62
CA LEU A 181 3.39 -18.52 -10.38
C LEU A 181 2.67 -19.88 -10.43
N ASP A 182 3.44 -20.97 -10.33
CA ASP A 182 2.97 -22.35 -10.48
C ASP A 182 2.15 -22.60 -11.76
N GLY A 183 2.55 -21.98 -12.88
CA GLY A 183 1.84 -22.11 -14.16
C GLY A 183 0.58 -21.24 -14.26
N GLY A 184 0.48 -20.20 -13.42
CA GLY A 184 -0.59 -19.22 -13.46
C GLY A 184 -0.69 -18.40 -14.75
N PRO A 185 -1.75 -17.57 -14.90
CA PRO A 185 -1.88 -16.62 -15.99
C PRO A 185 -0.73 -15.61 -16.06
N SER A 186 -0.66 -14.93 -17.19
CA SER A 186 0.20 -13.78 -17.40
C SER A 186 -0.54 -12.79 -18.32
N PRO A 187 -0.79 -11.54 -17.89
CA PRO A 187 -0.46 -11.01 -16.57
C PRO A 187 -1.35 -11.59 -15.48
N GLU A 188 -0.84 -11.62 -14.26
CA GLU A 188 -1.61 -12.01 -13.09
C GLU A 188 -1.41 -11.04 -11.93
N TRP A 189 -2.51 -10.48 -11.44
CA TRP A 189 -2.55 -9.65 -10.25
C TRP A 189 -3.15 -10.43 -9.10
N LEU A 190 -2.28 -10.86 -8.19
CA LEU A 190 -2.66 -11.56 -6.99
C LEU A 190 -3.11 -10.57 -5.91
N PRO A 191 -4.21 -10.86 -5.22
CA PRO A 191 -4.68 -10.03 -4.13
C PRO A 191 -3.89 -10.32 -2.86
N PHE A 192 -3.86 -9.33 -1.97
CA PHE A 192 -3.49 -9.57 -0.59
C PHE A 192 -4.64 -10.23 0.14
N ASP A 193 -4.52 -11.53 0.41
CA ASP A 193 -5.59 -12.34 1.00
C ASP A 193 -5.00 -13.47 1.87
N TYR A 194 -5.58 -13.65 3.04
CA TYR A 194 -5.21 -14.65 4.03
C TYR A 194 -6.37 -15.62 4.30
N ALA A 195 -7.61 -15.17 4.19
CA ALA A 195 -8.76 -15.85 4.77
C ALA A 195 -9.56 -16.70 3.78
N THR A 196 -9.52 -16.42 2.47
CA THR A 196 -10.61 -16.85 1.57
C THR A 196 -10.34 -18.11 0.74
N ASN A 197 -9.37 -18.96 1.11
CA ASN A 197 -9.00 -20.17 0.34
C ASN A 197 -8.70 -19.90 -1.15
N LEU A 198 -8.37 -18.65 -1.54
CA LEU A 198 -7.94 -18.38 -2.90
C LEU A 198 -6.72 -19.24 -3.21
N PRO A 199 -6.73 -19.99 -4.33
CA PRO A 199 -5.67 -20.93 -4.64
C PRO A 199 -4.35 -20.22 -4.87
N ARG A 200 -4.37 -18.94 -5.23
CA ARG A 200 -3.17 -18.12 -5.44
C ARG A 200 -3.41 -16.71 -4.91
N ARG A 201 -2.49 -16.22 -4.09
CA ARG A 201 -2.60 -14.96 -3.36
C ARG A 201 -1.24 -14.52 -2.84
N VAL A 202 -1.17 -13.30 -2.35
CA VAL A 202 -0.04 -12.81 -1.57
C VAL A 202 -0.47 -12.39 -0.18
N VAL A 203 0.48 -12.30 0.73
CA VAL A 203 0.28 -11.78 2.08
C VAL A 203 1.47 -10.88 2.43
N GLY A 204 1.18 -9.87 3.24
CA GLY A 204 2.19 -9.09 3.92
C GLY A 204 1.73 -8.80 5.36
N PRO A 205 2.60 -8.21 6.18
CA PRO A 205 2.33 -7.88 7.57
C PRO A 205 1.56 -6.56 7.73
N GLY A 206 0.97 -6.01 6.67
CA GLY A 206 0.48 -4.62 6.58
C GLY A 206 -0.41 -4.16 7.73
N ARG A 207 -1.13 -5.03 8.43
CA ARG A 207 -2.00 -4.67 9.57
C ARG A 207 -1.39 -4.98 10.95
N GLY A 208 -0.15 -5.44 11.02
CA GLY A 208 0.47 -5.93 12.25
C GLY A 208 -0.21 -7.20 12.79
N ASN A 209 -0.16 -7.45 14.10
CA ASN A 209 -0.82 -8.60 14.72
C ASN A 209 -2.32 -8.38 14.95
N TYR A 210 -3.06 -8.20 13.85
CA TYR A 210 -4.50 -8.12 13.91
C TYR A 210 -5.14 -9.50 13.81
N SER A 211 -5.97 -9.88 14.79
CA SER A 211 -6.86 -11.06 14.72
C SER A 211 -6.16 -12.38 14.39
N GLY A 212 -4.89 -12.54 14.79
CA GLY A 212 -4.11 -13.74 14.50
C GLY A 212 -3.70 -13.87 13.03
N GLN A 213 -3.47 -12.75 12.33
CA GLN A 213 -2.87 -12.73 11.00
C GLN A 213 -1.58 -13.56 10.98
N TYR A 214 -1.56 -14.67 10.22
CA TYR A 214 -0.36 -15.49 10.10
C TYR A 214 0.53 -14.92 9.01
N HIS A 215 1.44 -14.04 9.43
CA HIS A 215 2.62 -13.68 8.68
C HIS A 215 3.83 -13.95 9.57
N PRO A 216 4.91 -14.58 9.07
CA PRO A 216 6.06 -14.95 9.92
C PRO A 216 6.65 -13.75 10.67
N ASP A 217 6.58 -12.56 10.08
CA ASP A 217 7.18 -11.34 10.66
C ASP A 217 6.24 -10.55 11.59
N VAL A 218 4.99 -10.97 11.78
CA VAL A 218 4.05 -10.26 12.68
C VAL A 218 4.53 -10.28 14.14
N ALA A 219 5.15 -11.38 14.58
CA ALA A 219 5.75 -11.45 15.91
C ALA A 219 6.94 -10.49 16.07
N LEU A 220 7.70 -10.24 14.99
CA LEU A 220 8.77 -9.25 14.99
C LEU A 220 8.21 -7.83 15.08
N VAL A 221 7.08 -7.55 14.41
CA VAL A 221 6.39 -6.26 14.55
C VAL A 221 5.97 -6.06 16.00
N ASP A 222 5.36 -7.06 16.64
CA ASP A 222 4.93 -6.94 18.04
C ASP A 222 6.10 -6.76 19.01
N ALA A 223 7.24 -7.39 18.73
CA ALA A 223 8.46 -7.27 19.54
C ALA A 223 9.31 -6.03 19.17
N SER A 224 8.85 -5.18 18.25
CA SER A 224 9.69 -4.11 17.69
C SER A 224 9.97 -2.95 18.65
N ALA A 225 9.13 -2.76 19.69
CA ALA A 225 9.34 -1.75 20.72
C ALA A 225 9.94 -2.37 21.99
N ASN A 226 11.00 -1.75 22.51
CA ASN A 226 11.73 -2.22 23.69
C ASN A 226 11.59 -1.22 24.85
N GLU A 227 10.92 -1.63 25.93
CA GLU A 227 10.71 -0.82 27.13
C GLU A 227 12.00 -0.47 27.88
N LEU A 228 13.05 -1.32 27.83
CA LEU A 228 14.27 -1.13 28.61
C LEU A 228 15.03 0.14 28.21
N ASN A 229 14.94 0.55 26.96
CA ASN A 229 15.66 1.70 26.40
C ASN A 229 14.78 2.61 25.54
N SER A 230 13.46 2.38 25.54
CA SER A 230 12.49 3.09 24.70
C SER A 230 12.83 3.12 23.22
N SER A 231 13.58 2.13 22.73
CA SER A 231 13.93 2.01 21.32
C SER A 231 12.87 1.26 20.54
N THR A 232 12.69 1.63 19.28
CA THR A 232 11.83 0.93 18.34
C THR A 232 12.65 0.55 17.12
N ASN A 233 12.59 -0.72 16.70
CA ASN A 233 13.16 -1.20 15.45
C ASN A 233 12.11 -1.20 14.34
N VAL A 234 12.57 -1.11 13.09
CA VAL A 234 11.69 -1.24 11.92
C VAL A 234 11.80 -2.66 11.38
N VAL A 235 10.65 -3.29 11.16
CA VAL A 235 10.53 -4.61 10.54
C VAL A 235 10.21 -4.41 9.06
N PRO A 236 11.05 -4.90 8.13
CA PRO A 236 10.76 -4.79 6.69
C PRO A 236 9.40 -5.37 6.32
N CYS A 237 8.70 -4.74 5.38
CA CYS A 237 7.44 -5.28 4.86
C CYS A 237 7.72 -6.41 3.85
N ALA A 238 8.04 -7.59 4.37
CA ALA A 238 8.23 -8.79 3.58
C ALA A 238 6.89 -9.28 3.00
N ILE A 239 6.94 -9.72 1.73
CA ILE A 239 5.78 -10.22 1.01
C ILE A 239 6.00 -11.70 0.69
N TYR A 240 4.99 -12.51 1.01
CA TYR A 240 4.95 -13.93 0.70
C TYR A 240 3.86 -14.22 -0.32
N ALA A 241 4.19 -15.02 -1.33
CA ALA A 241 3.22 -15.53 -2.28
C ALA A 241 2.86 -16.98 -1.96
N PHE A 242 1.59 -17.32 -2.20
CA PHE A 242 1.08 -18.68 -2.19
C PHE A 242 0.63 -19.02 -3.60
N GLY A 243 1.22 -20.07 -4.16
CA GLY A 243 0.80 -20.63 -5.44
C GLY A 243 -0.25 -21.74 -5.26
N ALA A 244 -0.59 -22.44 -6.35
CA ALA A 244 -1.63 -23.48 -6.34
C ALA A 244 -1.34 -24.61 -5.33
N GLN A 245 -0.06 -24.85 -5.01
CA GLN A 245 0.37 -25.84 -4.02
C GLN A 245 0.24 -25.37 -2.56
N GLN A 246 -0.24 -24.14 -2.32
CA GLN A 246 -0.45 -23.57 -0.99
C GLN A 246 0.80 -23.50 -0.11
N ARG A 247 1.98 -23.40 -0.74
CA ARG A 247 3.26 -23.20 -0.03
C ARG A 247 3.61 -21.72 -0.02
N SER A 248 3.99 -21.20 1.14
CA SER A 248 4.50 -19.84 1.27
C SER A 248 5.87 -19.72 0.61
N ARG A 249 6.07 -18.64 -0.13
CA ARG A 249 7.34 -18.29 -0.77
C ARG A 249 7.62 -16.83 -0.54
N TYR A 250 8.75 -16.52 0.07
CA TYR A 250 9.22 -15.15 0.17
C TYR A 250 9.59 -14.63 -1.23
N ILE A 251 8.90 -13.59 -1.70
CA ILE A 251 9.09 -13.03 -3.05
C ILE A 251 9.78 -11.67 -3.03
N GLY A 252 9.88 -11.01 -1.88
CA GLY A 252 10.54 -9.72 -1.79
C GLY A 252 9.96 -8.85 -0.69
N GLU A 253 10.35 -7.59 -0.72
CA GLU A 253 9.96 -6.58 0.25
C GLU A 253 9.46 -5.32 -0.46
N ALA A 254 8.52 -4.61 0.16
CA ALA A 254 8.22 -3.26 -0.26
C ALA A 254 9.45 -2.36 -0.03
N PRO A 255 9.92 -1.62 -1.05
CA PRO A 255 11.15 -0.84 -0.93
C PRO A 255 10.99 0.29 0.10
N ASP A 256 11.97 0.47 0.96
CA ASP A 256 12.06 1.60 1.90
C ASP A 256 10.82 1.78 2.80
N PHE A 257 10.12 0.67 3.04
CA PHE A 257 8.90 0.60 3.83
C PHE A 257 8.96 -0.56 4.82
N GLY A 258 8.55 -0.28 6.04
CA GLY A 258 8.46 -1.27 7.10
C GLY A 258 7.36 -0.94 8.10
N LEU A 259 7.24 -1.81 9.09
CA LEU A 259 6.30 -1.66 10.18
C LEU A 259 7.04 -1.65 11.51
N CYS A 260 6.44 -0.99 12.49
CA CYS A 260 6.91 -1.02 13.85
C CYS A 260 5.73 -0.75 14.80
N ARG A 261 5.97 -0.89 16.10
CA ARG A 261 5.03 -0.37 17.09
C ARG A 261 5.37 1.07 17.46
N MET A 262 4.32 1.83 17.77
CA MET A 262 4.40 3.24 18.13
C MET A 262 4.24 3.49 19.65
N ASP A 263 4.66 2.56 20.50
CA ASP A 263 4.54 2.69 21.97
C ASP A 263 5.20 3.99 22.47
N PHE A 264 6.40 4.31 21.96
CA PHE A 264 7.19 5.48 22.36
C PHE A 264 7.26 6.57 21.28
N LEU A 265 6.44 6.45 20.23
CA LEU A 265 6.51 7.31 19.04
C LEU A 265 5.21 8.07 18.83
N ALA A 266 5.34 9.36 18.52
CA ALA A 266 4.29 10.19 17.97
C ALA A 266 4.28 10.12 16.43
N PRO A 267 3.14 10.42 15.78
CA PRO A 267 3.09 10.54 14.32
C PRO A 267 4.10 11.58 13.80
N GLY A 268 4.92 11.17 12.83
CA GLY A 268 5.97 11.98 12.23
C GLY A 268 7.34 11.89 12.91
N ASP A 269 7.45 11.19 14.03
CA ASP A 269 8.73 10.95 14.71
C ASP A 269 9.69 10.16 13.82
N SER A 270 10.98 10.33 14.12
CA SER A 270 12.06 9.67 13.39
C SER A 270 12.75 8.60 14.24
N ILE A 271 13.09 7.48 13.60
CA ILE A 271 13.92 6.40 14.16
C ILE A 271 15.24 6.38 13.36
N THR A 272 16.37 6.25 14.04
CA THR A 272 17.68 6.05 13.40
C THR A 272 18.15 4.62 13.61
N ILE A 273 18.40 3.90 12.53
CA ILE A 273 18.93 2.53 12.55
C ILE A 273 20.18 2.49 11.68
N GLY A 274 21.35 2.41 12.33
CA GLY A 274 22.62 2.55 11.62
C GLY A 274 22.72 3.92 10.95
N THR A 275 22.88 3.93 9.63
CA THR A 275 22.92 5.16 8.81
C THR A 275 21.57 5.59 8.26
N ASP A 276 20.54 4.76 8.43
CA ASP A 276 19.22 5.01 7.86
C ASP A 276 18.33 5.76 8.87
N THR A 277 17.63 6.79 8.39
CA THR A 277 16.59 7.49 9.14
C THR A 277 15.22 7.06 8.62
N TRP A 278 14.29 6.77 9.51
CA TRP A 278 12.94 6.33 9.21
C TRP A 278 11.93 7.26 9.83
N ARG A 279 10.90 7.67 9.10
CA ARG A 279 9.81 8.50 9.60
C ARG A 279 8.57 7.65 9.79
N VAL A 280 7.91 7.75 10.94
CA VAL A 280 6.85 6.82 11.36
C VAL A 280 5.50 7.49 11.46
N PHE A 281 4.47 6.86 10.93
CA PHE A 281 3.08 7.32 10.98
C PHE A 281 2.15 6.17 11.35
N PRO A 282 1.00 6.43 12.00
CA PRO A 282 0.01 5.39 12.24
C PRO A 282 -0.53 4.81 10.93
N LEU A 283 -0.83 3.52 10.91
CA LEU A 283 -1.44 2.86 9.75
C LEU A 283 -2.69 3.61 9.24
N LEU A 284 -3.64 3.92 10.14
CA LEU A 284 -4.79 4.79 9.86
C LEU A 284 -5.00 5.83 10.97
N GLN A 285 -4.87 5.46 12.23
CA GLN A 285 -5.05 6.36 13.36
C GLN A 285 -4.37 5.73 14.58
N ARG A 286 -3.60 6.48 15.34
CA ARG A 286 -2.97 5.96 16.56
C ARG A 286 -4.03 5.80 17.65
N GLY A 287 -3.97 4.70 18.38
CA GLY A 287 -4.74 4.50 19.60
C GLY A 287 -3.90 3.87 20.70
N THR A 288 -4.52 2.98 21.47
CA THR A 288 -3.88 2.21 22.53
C THR A 288 -3.57 0.79 22.07
N ALA A 289 -2.82 0.04 22.90
CA ALA A 289 -2.61 -1.38 22.66
C ALA A 289 -3.96 -2.10 22.50
N ASN A 290 -4.08 -2.91 21.45
CA ASN A 290 -5.27 -3.70 21.10
C ASN A 290 -6.51 -2.91 20.64
N ASP A 291 -6.47 -1.58 20.50
CA ASP A 291 -7.59 -0.79 19.97
C ASP A 291 -7.69 -0.85 18.45
N PHE A 292 -7.96 -2.03 17.91
CA PHE A 292 -8.30 -2.20 16.50
C PHE A 292 -9.77 -1.87 16.20
N GLY A 293 -10.57 -1.57 17.24
CA GLY A 293 -11.99 -1.24 17.14
C GLY A 293 -12.24 0.19 16.69
N ASN A 294 -11.46 1.15 17.16
CA ASN A 294 -11.65 2.57 16.81
C ASN A 294 -10.46 3.16 16.07
N THR A 295 -9.29 2.51 16.16
CA THR A 295 -8.03 3.00 15.62
C THR A 295 -7.30 1.87 14.88
N SER A 296 -6.03 2.11 14.52
CA SER A 296 -5.11 1.05 14.06
C SER A 296 -4.19 0.60 15.19
N ALA A 297 -4.69 0.62 16.43
CA ALA A 297 -3.94 0.34 17.65
C ALA A 297 -2.59 1.11 17.69
N LEU A 298 -1.49 0.40 17.93
CA LEU A 298 -0.14 0.94 17.95
C LEU A 298 0.67 0.58 16.69
N VAL A 299 0.01 0.15 15.61
CA VAL A 299 0.70 -0.22 14.36
C VAL A 299 1.16 1.04 13.62
N GLY A 300 2.47 1.14 13.41
CA GLY A 300 3.14 2.21 12.69
C GLY A 300 3.68 1.75 11.35
N TYR A 301 3.52 2.61 10.35
CA TYR A 301 4.16 2.56 9.03
C TYR A 301 5.41 3.41 9.08
N ALA A 302 6.55 2.80 8.81
CA ALA A 302 7.86 3.44 8.79
C ALA A 302 8.35 3.56 7.35
N PHE A 303 8.76 4.77 6.96
CA PHE A 303 9.30 5.08 5.64
C PHE A 303 10.73 5.58 5.76
N ARG A 304 11.67 4.96 5.04
CA ARG A 304 13.08 5.37 5.09
C ARG A 304 13.27 6.69 4.36
N VAL A 305 13.76 7.71 5.05
CA VAL A 305 14.07 9.03 4.47
C VAL A 305 15.56 9.22 4.27
N VAL A 306 15.93 9.90 3.18
CA VAL A 306 17.27 10.44 2.99
C VAL A 306 17.11 11.94 3.13
N GLU A 307 17.62 12.50 4.23
CA GLU A 307 17.64 13.94 4.50
C GLU A 307 18.92 14.58 3.97
#